data_AF-A0A3M6UXE2-F1
#
_entry.id   AF-A0A3M6UXE2-F1
#
_cell.length_a   1.000
_cell.length_b   1.000
_cell.length_c   1.000
_cell.angle_alpha   90.00
_cell.angle_beta   90.00
_cell.angle_gamma   90.00
#
_symmetry.space_group_name_H-M   'P 1'
#
loop_
_entity.id
_entity.type
_entity.pdbx_description
1 polymer ?
#
loop_
_entity_poly.entity_id
_entity_poly.type
_entity_poly.pdbx_seq_one_letter_code
_entity_poly.pdbx_strand_id
1 'polypeptide(L)'
;MAKISVLFVIILLTRTQAVEDILDVEGTHRASNFNSSITEKRSAGSSSTCRRASYRSVTLYDYVYRYNCFPGGWGSFLEDRDVNRAIRAVSEGLASDSRHYAIEPEMPMIFNAFNVGGYRYVRVIILGQDPTAQPGQATGYAFSLWPNVEPYQVPTVFNVLVELKWEGYNVGLTNGDLTSWVPQGVFLLNAALTVRERSPGSHQRLWRNFISLVIRYINAKASPSAWLLWGREASNYASLIDTDKHYIKSGGHPSPRSTEPFFGRNYFKCANDFLRSERRGTVDWEIPVNQNSIARTWKRFGGVLTVLEILGLKQAKEEDKAQALKLLMCVANSGRRYKELICESFGIRAVAECLAKSNSEETQDCARNLLQQLSNGNPKYEGQVYKALIALLKCVSPKAQQMAAQTLRIVQPIVGAANPTIVEPVLMLLRSLHLEVQYEACELIKELMEYDVQHSLLNGLVGLLKPTKEEIKDSSEATLSDPDAPQLQAPLPVFVQQAAAAKMIGILAKESPKTAESLVQLRTVHGLLFAMGNTLHADSQRQAGIALEFFVRSYPLVNDRVREALGDTFYEEFMSHSDTMYVNMTAIQADVLVSNKVNIPGVIETKE
;
A
#
# COMPACT_ATOMS: atom_id res chain seq x y z
N MET A 1 -22.38 10.43 -5.37
CA MET A 1 -21.25 11.01 -4.61
C MET A 1 -20.29 9.93 -4.09
N ALA A 2 -20.03 8.84 -4.84
CA ALA A 2 -19.14 7.73 -4.41
C ALA A 2 -18.60 6.90 -5.61
N LYS A 3 -18.12 7.56 -6.67
CA LYS A 3 -17.51 6.88 -7.83
C LYS A 3 -16.15 7.46 -8.25
N ILE A 4 -15.64 8.45 -7.51
CA ILE A 4 -14.34 9.07 -7.79
C ILE A 4 -13.21 8.39 -7.00
N SER A 5 -13.46 7.61 -5.94
CA SER A 5 -12.39 7.18 -5.03
C SER A 5 -11.52 6.00 -5.51
N VAL A 6 -12.02 5.11 -6.37
CA VAL A 6 -11.27 3.88 -6.76
C VAL A 6 -10.54 4.06 -8.10
N LEU A 7 -11.18 4.68 -9.09
CA LEU A 7 -10.52 4.98 -10.37
C LEU A 7 -9.39 6.02 -10.22
N PHE A 8 -9.50 6.92 -9.22
CA PHE A 8 -8.52 7.97 -8.94
C PHE A 8 -7.25 7.44 -8.26
N VAL A 9 -7.38 6.41 -7.42
CA VAL A 9 -6.24 5.68 -6.84
C VAL A 9 -5.59 4.77 -7.87
N ILE A 10 -6.40 4.14 -8.74
CA ILE A 10 -5.90 3.38 -9.89
C ILE A 10 -5.14 4.31 -10.85
N ILE A 11 -5.62 5.52 -11.15
CA ILE A 11 -4.88 6.49 -12.00
C ILE A 11 -3.58 6.98 -11.33
N LEU A 12 -3.57 7.16 -10.00
CA LEU A 12 -2.37 7.50 -9.22
C LEU A 12 -1.30 6.39 -9.26
N LEU A 13 -1.72 5.12 -9.33
CA LEU A 13 -0.84 3.96 -9.19
C LEU A 13 -0.52 3.24 -10.52
N THR A 14 -1.38 3.32 -11.54
CA THR A 14 -1.24 2.53 -12.80
C THR A 14 -0.49 3.23 -13.92
N ARG A 15 -0.01 4.48 -13.72
CA ARG A 15 0.80 5.21 -14.71
C ARG A 15 1.88 6.09 -14.10
N THR A 16 2.56 5.62 -13.06
CA THR A 16 3.59 6.42 -12.40
C THR A 16 4.93 5.70 -12.31
N GLN A 17 5.93 6.30 -12.96
CA GLN A 17 7.36 6.24 -12.61
C GLN A 17 7.61 6.58 -11.11
N ALA A 18 6.59 7.04 -10.37
CA ALA A 18 6.66 7.35 -8.94
C ALA A 18 6.84 6.10 -8.05
N VAL A 19 6.60 4.89 -8.56
CA VAL A 19 6.99 3.67 -7.84
C VAL A 19 8.52 3.54 -7.83
N GLU A 20 9.22 3.90 -8.91
CA GLU A 20 10.69 3.93 -8.94
C GLU A 20 11.25 5.04 -8.04
N ASP A 21 10.64 6.22 -8.00
CA ASP A 21 11.06 7.32 -7.10
C ASP A 21 10.89 6.99 -5.61
N ILE A 22 10.00 6.04 -5.26
CA ILE A 22 9.86 5.50 -3.90
C ILE A 22 10.88 4.38 -3.64
N LEU A 23 11.31 3.66 -4.68
CA LEU A 23 12.26 2.55 -4.62
C LEU A 23 13.73 3.01 -4.64
N ASP A 24 14.04 4.23 -5.10
CA ASP A 24 15.41 4.76 -5.23
C ASP A 24 16.00 5.35 -3.94
N VAL A 25 15.43 5.01 -2.77
CA VAL A 25 15.90 5.50 -1.45
C VAL A 25 17.16 4.78 -0.96
N GLU A 26 17.60 3.70 -1.60
CA GLU A 26 18.86 3.01 -1.28
C GLU A 26 19.83 3.01 -2.47
N GLY A 27 20.33 4.19 -2.86
CA GLY A 27 21.28 4.18 -3.97
C GLY A 27 21.99 5.44 -4.41
N THR A 28 21.94 6.59 -3.74
CA THR A 28 22.91 7.67 -4.03
C THR A 28 23.08 8.65 -2.88
N HIS A 29 24.02 8.36 -1.98
CA HIS A 29 24.77 9.42 -1.32
C HIS A 29 25.69 10.09 -2.36
N ARG A 30 25.12 10.98 -3.18
CA ARG A 30 25.85 12.09 -3.77
C ARG A 30 25.18 13.37 -3.34
N ALA A 31 25.72 13.93 -2.26
CA ALA A 31 25.54 15.33 -1.94
C ALA A 31 26.03 16.16 -3.13
N SER A 32 25.13 16.47 -4.07
CA SER A 32 25.31 17.62 -4.93
C SER A 32 24.99 18.84 -4.06
N ASN A 33 26.05 19.47 -3.56
CA ASN A 33 26.03 20.84 -3.09
C ASN A 33 25.47 21.73 -4.21
N PHE A 34 24.15 21.88 -4.27
CA PHE A 34 23.51 22.94 -5.04
C PHE A 34 23.11 24.02 -4.05
N ASN A 35 24.06 24.94 -3.90
CA ASN A 35 24.04 26.19 -3.15
C ASN A 35 22.67 26.63 -2.59
N SER A 36 22.65 26.71 -1.26
CA SER A 36 21.86 27.64 -0.47
C SER A 36 22.20 29.10 -0.81
N SER A 37 21.89 29.53 -2.04
CA SER A 37 22.11 30.90 -2.51
C SER A 37 20.94 31.42 -3.34
N ILE A 38 19.70 31.26 -2.86
CA ILE A 38 18.51 32.00 -3.36
C ILE A 38 17.68 32.54 -2.18
N THR A 39 18.31 32.85 -1.04
CA THR A 39 17.70 33.67 0.02
C THR A 39 18.26 35.10 0.09
N GLU A 40 19.32 35.42 -0.66
CA GLU A 40 19.86 36.78 -0.73
C GLU A 40 20.21 37.17 -2.16
N LYS A 41 19.18 37.46 -2.96
CA LYS A 41 19.22 38.42 -4.08
C LYS A 41 17.79 38.83 -4.47
N ARG A 42 16.98 39.17 -3.46
CA ARG A 42 15.72 39.90 -3.70
C ARG A 42 16.10 41.33 -4.06
N SER A 43 15.73 41.75 -5.26
CA SER A 43 15.93 43.08 -5.85
C SER A 43 16.14 44.20 -4.82
N ALA A 44 17.33 44.80 -4.86
CA ALA A 44 17.62 46.08 -4.24
C ALA A 44 16.56 47.10 -4.70
N GLY A 45 15.72 47.58 -3.77
CA GLY A 45 14.78 48.67 -4.06
C GLY A 45 13.48 48.73 -3.24
N SER A 46 13.00 47.66 -2.60
CA SER A 46 11.75 47.78 -1.82
C SER A 46 12.02 48.54 -0.51
N SER A 47 11.53 49.76 -0.38
CA SER A 47 11.56 50.49 0.89
C SER A 47 10.97 49.66 2.04
N SER A 48 11.41 49.87 3.28
CA SER A 48 10.83 49.22 4.47
C SER A 48 9.31 49.42 4.54
N THR A 49 8.82 50.53 3.99
CA THR A 49 7.40 50.87 3.80
C THR A 49 6.66 49.85 2.95
N CYS A 50 7.22 49.38 1.83
CA CYS A 50 6.55 48.42 0.93
C CYS A 50 6.27 47.07 1.61
N ARG A 51 7.17 46.62 2.50
CA ARG A 51 7.04 45.34 3.21
C ARG A 51 6.08 45.39 4.40
N ARG A 52 5.89 46.58 4.98
CA ARG A 52 5.07 46.81 6.18
C ARG A 52 3.72 47.45 5.87
N ALA A 53 3.42 47.68 4.59
CA ALA A 53 2.17 48.30 4.17
C ALA A 53 0.98 47.40 4.50
N SER A 54 -0.12 48.02 4.94
CA SER A 54 -1.37 47.34 5.22
C SER A 54 -2.53 48.21 4.76
N TYR A 55 -3.70 47.60 4.53
CA TYR A 55 -4.92 48.32 4.15
C TYR A 55 -5.41 49.33 5.20
N ARG A 56 -4.83 49.32 6.41
CA ARG A 56 -5.10 50.29 7.48
C ARG A 56 -4.13 51.48 7.49
N SER A 57 -2.90 51.28 7.00
CA SER A 57 -1.82 52.26 7.12
C SER A 57 -1.50 52.99 5.82
N VAL A 58 -1.78 52.38 4.67
CA VAL A 58 -1.42 52.91 3.34
C VAL A 58 -2.56 52.63 2.37
N THR A 59 -2.87 53.58 1.47
CA THR A 59 -3.82 53.36 0.38
C THR A 59 -3.14 52.61 -0.78
N LEU A 60 -3.89 51.85 -1.60
CA LEU A 60 -3.28 51.20 -2.77
C LEU A 60 -2.66 52.25 -3.73
N TYR A 61 -3.27 53.42 -3.86
CA TYR A 61 -2.75 54.50 -4.68
C TYR A 61 -1.37 54.98 -4.20
N ASP A 62 -1.22 55.24 -2.89
CA ASP A 62 0.09 55.62 -2.32
C ASP A 62 1.11 54.47 -2.43
N TYR A 63 0.65 53.24 -2.19
CA TYR A 63 1.48 52.05 -2.33
C TYR A 63 2.13 51.96 -3.72
N VAL A 64 1.33 52.18 -4.78
CA VAL A 64 1.79 52.14 -6.17
C VAL A 64 2.59 53.39 -6.54
N TYR A 65 2.05 54.59 -6.33
CA TYR A 65 2.59 55.82 -6.94
C TYR A 65 3.47 56.68 -6.03
N ARG A 66 3.28 56.59 -4.70
CA ARG A 66 4.11 57.35 -3.74
C ARG A 66 5.34 56.56 -3.32
N TYR A 67 5.17 55.25 -3.14
CA TYR A 67 6.21 54.38 -2.63
C TYR A 67 6.81 53.44 -3.69
N ASN A 68 6.29 53.46 -4.93
CA ASN A 68 6.75 52.63 -6.05
C ASN A 68 6.85 51.14 -5.70
N CYS A 69 5.88 50.63 -4.94
CA CYS A 69 5.88 49.25 -4.46
C CYS A 69 5.28 48.28 -5.50
N PHE A 70 5.95 48.18 -6.65
CA PHE A 70 5.60 47.24 -7.71
C PHE A 70 6.87 46.78 -8.45
N PRO A 71 6.85 45.63 -9.16
CA PRO A 71 8.01 45.16 -9.90
C PRO A 71 8.38 46.11 -11.06
N GLY A 72 9.62 46.59 -11.08
CA GLY A 72 10.06 47.71 -11.95
C GLY A 72 9.85 47.52 -13.46
N GLY A 73 9.73 46.29 -13.95
CA GLY A 73 9.43 45.99 -15.36
C GLY A 73 8.05 46.45 -15.86
N TRP A 74 7.22 47.03 -14.98
CA TRP A 74 5.87 47.50 -15.28
C TRP A 74 5.67 49.01 -15.12
N GLY A 75 6.74 49.78 -14.89
CA GLY A 75 6.66 51.24 -14.70
C GLY A 75 5.90 51.95 -15.82
N SER A 76 6.27 51.68 -17.08
CA SER A 76 5.62 52.30 -18.26
C SER A 76 4.12 51.98 -18.40
N PHE A 77 3.68 50.84 -17.84
CA PHE A 77 2.26 50.48 -17.81
C PHE A 77 1.54 51.21 -16.67
N LEU A 78 2.14 51.25 -15.49
CA LEU A 78 1.52 51.88 -14.32
C LEU A 78 1.48 53.41 -14.41
N GLU A 79 2.42 54.02 -15.14
CA GLU A 79 2.44 55.46 -15.43
C GLU A 79 1.37 55.91 -16.43
N ASP A 80 0.73 54.97 -17.15
CA ASP A 80 -0.35 55.28 -18.07
C ASP A 80 -1.53 55.96 -17.34
N ARG A 81 -2.12 56.98 -17.98
CA ARG A 81 -3.19 57.80 -17.38
C ARG A 81 -4.43 56.97 -17.03
N ASP A 82 -4.84 56.05 -17.90
CA ASP A 82 -6.04 55.24 -17.68
C ASP A 82 -5.78 54.18 -16.62
N VAL A 83 -4.56 53.64 -16.56
CA VAL A 83 -4.12 52.74 -15.49
C VAL A 83 -4.09 53.45 -14.13
N ASN A 84 -3.56 54.67 -14.08
CA ASN A 84 -3.60 55.52 -12.88
C ASN A 84 -5.02 55.78 -12.40
N ARG A 85 -5.95 56.10 -13.32
CA ARG A 85 -7.36 56.28 -12.98
C ARG A 85 -7.98 54.98 -12.45
N ALA A 86 -7.67 53.84 -13.06
CA ALA A 86 -8.15 52.53 -12.62
C ALA A 86 -7.64 52.18 -11.21
N ILE A 87 -6.34 52.36 -10.94
CA ILE A 87 -5.75 52.13 -9.60
C ILE A 87 -6.35 53.06 -8.55
N ARG A 88 -6.61 54.34 -8.89
CA ARG A 88 -7.29 55.27 -7.96
C ARG A 88 -8.68 54.76 -7.57
N ALA A 89 -9.49 54.36 -8.55
CA ALA A 89 -10.83 53.82 -8.30
C ALA A 89 -10.77 52.52 -7.45
N VAL A 90 -9.83 51.63 -7.75
CA VAL A 90 -9.60 50.43 -6.93
C VAL A 90 -9.21 50.81 -5.50
N SER A 91 -8.29 51.76 -5.34
CA SER A 91 -7.80 52.22 -4.04
C SER A 91 -8.92 52.79 -3.17
N GLU A 92 -9.82 53.57 -3.74
CA GLU A 92 -11.01 54.11 -3.05
C GLU A 92 -11.94 52.99 -2.59
N GLY A 93 -12.21 52.01 -3.46
CA GLY A 93 -13.02 50.84 -3.12
C GLY A 93 -12.41 50.01 -2.00
N LEU A 94 -11.10 49.73 -2.05
CA LEU A 94 -10.41 48.99 -1.01
C LEU A 94 -10.35 49.77 0.32
N ALA A 95 -10.19 51.09 0.29
CA ALA A 95 -10.20 51.91 1.50
C ALA A 95 -11.59 51.98 2.17
N SER A 96 -12.67 51.84 1.40
CA SER A 96 -14.02 51.66 1.93
C SER A 96 -14.19 50.28 2.54
N ASP A 97 -13.84 49.22 1.79
CA ASP A 97 -14.07 47.84 2.22
C ASP A 97 -13.18 47.45 3.41
N SER A 98 -11.95 47.97 3.51
CA SER A 98 -11.01 47.66 4.60
C SER A 98 -11.45 48.16 5.98
N ARG A 99 -12.42 49.07 6.03
CA ARG A 99 -13.02 49.53 7.29
C ARG A 99 -13.89 48.44 7.92
N HIS A 100 -14.52 47.61 7.09
CA HIS A 100 -15.57 46.67 7.51
C HIS A 100 -15.18 45.21 7.31
N TYR A 101 -14.22 44.93 6.43
CA TYR A 101 -13.82 43.58 6.03
C TYR A 101 -12.31 43.40 6.03
N ALA A 102 -11.85 42.20 6.40
CA ALA A 102 -10.49 41.78 6.10
C ALA A 102 -10.35 41.53 4.59
N ILE A 103 -9.23 41.93 4.01
CA ILE A 103 -8.95 41.85 2.57
C ILE A 103 -7.72 40.97 2.35
N GLU A 104 -7.84 40.02 1.43
CA GLU A 104 -6.79 39.11 0.98
C GLU A 104 -6.37 39.44 -0.46
N PRO A 105 -5.10 39.21 -0.85
CA PRO A 105 -3.96 38.94 0.04
C PRO A 105 -3.55 40.19 0.83
N GLU A 106 -2.56 40.07 1.70
CA GLU A 106 -1.90 41.24 2.29
C GLU A 106 -1.37 42.19 1.20
N MET A 107 -1.39 43.50 1.49
CA MET A 107 -1.01 44.54 0.51
C MET A 107 0.33 44.30 -0.20
N PRO A 108 1.40 43.83 0.46
CA PRO A 108 2.66 43.54 -0.20
C PRO A 108 2.62 42.44 -1.28
N MET A 109 1.56 41.63 -1.28
CA MET A 109 1.43 40.49 -2.19
C MET A 109 0.52 40.78 -3.39
N ILE A 110 -0.20 41.92 -3.42
CA ILE A 110 -1.16 42.26 -4.49
C ILE A 110 -0.53 42.14 -5.89
N PHE A 111 0.72 42.58 -6.04
CA PHE A 111 1.44 42.59 -7.32
C PHE A 111 2.44 41.44 -7.46
N ASN A 112 2.34 40.37 -6.66
CA ASN A 112 3.29 39.24 -6.74
C ASN A 112 3.35 38.62 -8.14
N ALA A 113 2.21 38.42 -8.81
CA ALA A 113 2.19 37.92 -10.18
C ALA A 113 3.05 38.76 -11.17
N PHE A 114 3.22 40.05 -10.92
CA PHE A 114 3.98 40.97 -11.77
C PHE A 114 5.51 40.75 -11.67
N ASN A 115 5.97 39.91 -10.74
CA ASN A 115 7.38 39.48 -10.61
C ASN A 115 7.89 38.67 -11.81
N VAL A 116 7.03 38.35 -12.79
CA VAL A 116 7.43 37.85 -14.12
C VAL A 116 8.46 38.76 -14.83
N GLY A 117 8.63 40.00 -14.37
CA GLY A 117 9.73 40.88 -14.78
C GLY A 117 9.36 41.91 -15.86
N GLY A 118 8.10 41.97 -16.27
CA GLY A 118 7.58 42.91 -17.27
C GLY A 118 7.00 42.23 -18.51
N TYR A 119 6.28 42.99 -19.34
CA TYR A 119 5.56 42.46 -20.51
C TYR A 119 6.45 41.72 -21.53
N ARG A 120 7.74 42.07 -21.61
CA ARG A 120 8.70 41.43 -22.53
C ARG A 120 9.03 39.98 -22.16
N TYR A 121 8.91 39.64 -20.88
CA TYR A 121 9.21 38.31 -20.37
C TYR A 121 7.98 37.39 -20.34
N VAL A 122 6.78 37.94 -20.54
CA VAL A 122 5.53 37.17 -20.55
C VAL A 122 5.51 36.21 -21.74
N ARG A 123 5.37 34.92 -21.44
CA ARG A 123 5.32 33.80 -22.41
C ARG A 123 3.98 33.07 -22.33
N VAL A 124 3.53 32.76 -21.11
CA VAL A 124 2.23 32.15 -20.86
C VAL A 124 1.48 32.98 -19.84
N ILE A 125 0.18 33.18 -20.04
CA ILE A 125 -0.70 33.82 -19.07
C ILE A 125 -1.68 32.75 -18.60
N ILE A 126 -1.75 32.52 -17.30
CA ILE A 126 -2.78 31.67 -16.67
C ILE A 126 -3.71 32.61 -15.91
N LEU A 127 -4.94 32.73 -16.39
CA LEU A 127 -5.91 33.67 -15.83
C LEU A 127 -6.88 32.96 -14.88
N GLY A 128 -6.67 33.16 -13.59
CA GLY A 128 -7.58 32.75 -12.52
C GLY A 128 -8.72 33.77 -12.30
N GLN A 129 -9.66 33.42 -11.43
CA GLN A 129 -10.83 34.24 -11.16
C GLN A 129 -10.53 35.36 -10.14
N ASP A 130 -10.18 34.99 -8.92
CA ASP A 130 -9.89 35.86 -7.78
C ASP A 130 -8.98 35.12 -6.78
N PRO A 131 -8.31 35.82 -5.85
CA PRO A 131 -7.52 35.15 -4.82
C PRO A 131 -8.41 34.27 -3.94
N THR A 132 -7.81 33.30 -3.25
CA THR A 132 -8.56 32.51 -2.26
C THR A 132 -9.10 33.43 -1.17
N ALA A 133 -10.39 33.29 -0.88
CA ALA A 133 -11.04 34.03 0.21
C ALA A 133 -10.77 33.38 1.59
N GLN A 134 -9.96 32.31 1.65
CA GLN A 134 -9.56 31.71 2.91
C GLN A 134 -8.51 32.59 3.61
N PRO A 135 -8.64 32.82 4.93
CA PRO A 135 -7.75 33.72 5.67
C PRO A 135 -6.28 33.25 5.57
N GLY A 136 -5.38 34.17 5.22
CA GLY A 136 -3.93 33.97 5.17
C GLY A 136 -3.43 33.06 4.05
N GLN A 137 -4.29 32.61 3.14
CA GLN A 137 -3.90 31.67 2.08
C GLN A 137 -3.59 32.31 0.74
N ALA A 138 -3.98 33.56 0.52
CA ALA A 138 -3.75 34.22 -0.76
C ALA A 138 -2.26 34.63 -0.90
N THR A 139 -1.60 34.09 -1.93
CA THR A 139 -0.16 34.31 -2.20
C THR A 139 0.08 35.47 -3.17
N GLY A 140 -0.96 36.00 -3.81
CA GLY A 140 -0.86 36.95 -4.91
C GLY A 140 -0.47 36.34 -6.27
N TYR A 141 -0.35 35.01 -6.35
CA TYR A 141 -0.23 34.25 -7.59
C TYR A 141 -1.49 33.41 -7.81
N ALA A 142 -2.04 33.40 -9.02
CA ALA A 142 -3.17 32.54 -9.36
C ALA A 142 -2.79 31.06 -9.20
N PHE A 143 -3.67 30.28 -8.57
CA PHE A 143 -3.53 28.83 -8.36
C PHE A 143 -2.30 28.36 -7.58
N SER A 144 -1.46 29.24 -7.03
CA SER A 144 -0.30 28.87 -6.22
C SER A 144 -0.62 28.89 -4.73
N LEU A 145 -0.22 27.84 -4.04
CA LEU A 145 -0.33 27.71 -2.58
C LEU A 145 1.01 28.07 -1.91
N TRP A 146 0.93 28.33 -0.62
CA TRP A 146 2.13 28.37 0.21
C TRP A 146 2.78 26.98 0.30
N PRO A 147 4.12 26.88 0.42
CA PRO A 147 4.82 25.58 0.50
C PRO A 147 4.35 24.65 1.64
N ASN A 148 3.72 25.20 2.67
CA ASN A 148 3.22 24.46 3.84
C ASN A 148 1.73 24.08 3.74
N VAL A 149 1.02 24.53 2.70
CA VAL A 149 -0.40 24.22 2.49
C VAL A 149 -0.51 23.05 1.52
N GLU A 150 -1.28 22.05 1.92
CA GLU A 150 -1.37 20.79 1.18
C GLU A 150 -2.35 20.91 0.00
N PRO A 151 -1.95 20.54 -1.24
CA PRO A 151 -2.81 20.71 -2.42
C PRO A 151 -4.18 20.05 -2.31
N TYR A 152 -4.28 18.86 -1.71
CA TYR A 152 -5.55 18.13 -1.57
C TYR A 152 -6.60 18.91 -0.76
N GLN A 153 -6.17 19.87 0.09
CA GLN A 153 -7.08 20.73 0.86
C GLN A 153 -7.68 21.86 0.01
N VAL A 154 -7.09 22.12 -1.16
CA VAL A 154 -7.52 23.16 -2.10
C VAL A 154 -7.81 22.50 -3.45
N PRO A 155 -9.03 21.95 -3.64
CA PRO A 155 -9.39 21.12 -4.79
C PRO A 155 -9.07 21.75 -6.15
N THR A 156 -9.19 23.07 -6.27
CA THR A 156 -8.86 23.81 -7.48
C THR A 156 -7.39 23.65 -7.88
N VAL A 157 -6.46 23.81 -6.95
CA VAL A 157 -5.01 23.68 -7.23
C VAL A 157 -4.66 22.23 -7.47
N PHE A 158 -5.22 21.32 -6.68
CA PHE A 158 -5.01 19.89 -6.86
C PHE A 158 -5.42 19.43 -8.27
N ASN A 159 -6.55 19.89 -8.79
CA ASN A 159 -6.99 19.56 -10.14
C ASN A 159 -6.04 20.09 -11.22
N VAL A 160 -5.41 21.26 -11.02
CA VAL A 160 -4.36 21.77 -11.92
C VAL A 160 -3.15 20.83 -11.95
N LEU A 161 -2.68 20.37 -10.77
CA LEU A 161 -1.57 19.42 -10.67
C LEU A 161 -1.89 18.06 -11.29
N VAL A 162 -3.14 17.60 -11.16
CA VAL A 162 -3.61 16.35 -11.79
C VAL A 162 -3.64 16.47 -13.30
N GLU A 163 -4.12 17.59 -13.86
CA GLU A 163 -4.09 17.80 -15.32
C GLU A 163 -2.65 17.84 -15.85
N LEU A 164 -1.71 18.51 -15.16
CA LEU A 164 -0.29 18.45 -15.52
C LEU A 164 0.25 17.02 -15.56
N LYS A 165 -0.04 16.24 -14.53
CA LYS A 165 0.41 14.85 -14.44
C LYS A 165 -0.22 14.00 -15.54
N TRP A 166 -1.49 14.24 -15.84
CA TRP A 166 -2.21 13.60 -16.95
C TRP A 166 -1.60 13.91 -18.31
N GLU A 167 -1.09 15.13 -18.50
CA GLU A 167 -0.38 15.56 -19.71
C GLU A 167 1.04 14.96 -19.84
N GLY A 168 1.54 14.27 -18.81
CA GLY A 168 2.82 13.56 -18.82
C GLY A 168 3.98 14.31 -18.17
N TYR A 169 3.73 15.38 -17.42
CA TYR A 169 4.78 16.11 -16.69
C TYR A 169 5.10 15.46 -15.34
N ASN A 170 6.36 15.59 -14.89
CA ASN A 170 6.76 15.14 -13.55
C ASN A 170 6.24 16.10 -12.48
N VAL A 171 5.15 15.72 -11.82
CA VAL A 171 4.46 16.53 -10.82
C VAL A 171 4.29 15.78 -9.50
N GLY A 172 4.83 16.37 -8.44
CA GLY A 172 4.58 16.02 -7.06
C GLY A 172 3.24 16.59 -6.59
N LEU A 173 2.25 15.72 -6.43
CA LEU A 173 0.89 16.09 -5.99
C LEU A 173 0.80 16.58 -4.53
N THR A 174 1.94 16.64 -3.85
CA THR A 174 2.13 17.15 -2.48
C THR A 174 2.66 18.58 -2.44
N ASN A 175 2.96 19.18 -3.59
CA ASN A 175 3.49 20.54 -3.68
C ASN A 175 2.55 21.41 -4.53
N GLY A 176 1.96 22.44 -3.91
CA GLY A 176 1.06 23.38 -4.58
C GLY A 176 1.70 24.73 -4.90
N ASP A 177 3.01 24.88 -4.65
CA ASP A 177 3.74 26.09 -4.99
C ASP A 177 4.11 26.07 -6.48
N LEU A 178 3.49 26.97 -7.25
CA LEU A 178 3.67 27.11 -8.69
C LEU A 178 4.63 28.26 -9.04
N THR A 179 5.28 28.87 -8.05
CA THR A 179 6.13 30.05 -8.27
C THR A 179 7.39 29.76 -9.09
N SER A 180 7.80 28.48 -9.23
CA SER A 180 8.89 28.06 -10.12
C SER A 180 8.65 28.39 -11.59
N TRP A 181 7.39 28.60 -12.00
CA TRP A 181 7.05 28.98 -13.38
C TRP A 181 7.20 30.48 -13.66
N VAL A 182 7.18 31.33 -12.63
CA VAL A 182 7.20 32.78 -12.78
C VAL A 182 8.50 33.28 -13.43
N PRO A 183 9.71 32.85 -13.01
CA PRO A 183 10.96 33.22 -13.68
C PRO A 183 11.04 32.76 -15.14
N GLN A 184 10.24 31.75 -15.52
CA GLN A 184 10.20 31.21 -16.88
C GLN A 184 9.24 31.98 -17.80
N GLY A 185 8.61 33.06 -17.31
CA GLY A 185 7.69 33.88 -18.10
C GLY A 185 6.21 33.49 -17.97
N VAL A 186 5.85 32.67 -16.98
CA VAL A 186 4.44 32.34 -16.71
C VAL A 186 3.82 33.39 -15.78
N PHE A 187 2.85 34.12 -16.31
CA PHE A 187 2.12 35.15 -15.58
C PHE A 187 0.86 34.55 -14.92
N LEU A 188 0.99 34.18 -13.64
CA LEU A 188 -0.08 33.62 -12.81
C LEU A 188 -1.03 34.71 -12.29
N LEU A 189 -1.89 35.24 -13.18
CA LEU A 189 -2.72 36.42 -12.93
C LEU A 189 -4.15 36.03 -12.53
N ASN A 190 -4.76 36.75 -11.58
CA ASN A 190 -6.20 36.64 -11.31
C ASN A 190 -6.97 37.80 -11.95
N ALA A 191 -8.22 37.56 -12.35
CA ALA A 191 -9.12 38.58 -12.88
C ALA A 191 -9.61 39.59 -11.81
N ALA A 192 -9.31 39.33 -10.55
CA ALA A 192 -9.29 40.30 -9.45
C ALA A 192 -8.01 40.09 -8.63
N LEU A 193 -7.36 41.16 -8.15
CA LEU A 193 -6.11 41.02 -7.37
C LEU A 193 -6.33 40.98 -5.86
N THR A 194 -7.54 41.28 -5.40
CA THR A 194 -7.93 41.18 -3.99
C THR A 194 -9.32 40.58 -3.84
N VAL A 195 -9.67 40.15 -2.63
CA VAL A 195 -10.99 39.62 -2.25
C VAL A 195 -11.25 39.92 -0.78
N ARG A 196 -12.51 40.11 -0.39
CA ARG A 196 -12.87 40.12 1.04
C ARG A 196 -12.81 38.70 1.59
N GLU A 197 -12.27 38.56 2.81
CA GLU A 197 -12.22 37.28 3.51
C GLU A 197 -13.61 36.60 3.51
N ARG A 198 -13.64 35.31 3.20
CA ARG A 198 -14.85 34.46 3.11
C ARG A 198 -15.89 34.89 2.07
N SER A 199 -15.61 35.86 1.21
CA SER A 199 -16.55 36.37 0.22
C SER A 199 -15.99 36.31 -1.22
N PRO A 200 -15.91 35.12 -1.85
CA PRO A 200 -15.42 34.97 -3.21
C PRO A 200 -16.13 35.90 -4.20
N GLY A 201 -15.38 36.47 -5.14
CA GLY A 201 -15.89 37.35 -6.19
C GLY A 201 -16.19 38.79 -5.75
N SER A 202 -16.06 39.12 -4.46
CA SER A 202 -16.44 40.42 -3.89
C SER A 202 -15.79 41.65 -4.55
N HIS A 203 -14.56 41.53 -5.07
CA HIS A 203 -13.86 42.62 -5.74
C HIS A 203 -13.69 42.44 -7.27
N GLN A 204 -14.38 41.50 -7.91
CA GLN A 204 -14.28 41.30 -9.36
C GLN A 204 -14.65 42.56 -10.15
N ARG A 205 -15.75 43.23 -9.77
CA ARG A 205 -16.17 44.49 -10.42
C ARG A 205 -15.16 45.61 -10.21
N LEU A 206 -14.51 45.64 -9.03
CA LEU A 206 -13.53 46.65 -8.66
C LEU A 206 -12.29 46.58 -9.58
N TRP A 207 -11.78 45.36 -9.81
CA TRP A 207 -10.55 45.14 -10.58
C TRP A 207 -10.75 45.03 -12.10
N ARG A 208 -11.97 44.81 -12.58
CA ARG A 208 -12.28 44.54 -14.00
C ARG A 208 -11.63 45.51 -14.98
N ASN A 209 -11.69 46.82 -14.70
CA ASN A 209 -11.12 47.84 -15.59
C ASN A 209 -9.59 47.71 -15.64
N PHE A 210 -8.94 47.61 -14.48
CA PHE A 210 -7.49 47.45 -14.40
C PHE A 210 -7.01 46.18 -15.13
N ILE A 211 -7.66 45.03 -14.92
CA ILE A 211 -7.29 43.79 -15.61
C ILE A 211 -7.51 43.89 -17.11
N SER A 212 -8.58 44.55 -17.57
CA SER A 212 -8.79 44.80 -19.00
C SER A 212 -7.64 45.60 -19.61
N LEU A 213 -7.10 46.60 -18.89
CA LEU A 213 -5.94 47.38 -19.32
C LEU A 213 -4.66 46.54 -19.34
N VAL A 214 -4.43 45.69 -18.32
CA VAL A 214 -3.28 44.75 -18.29
C VAL A 214 -3.31 43.84 -19.53
N ILE A 215 -4.47 43.26 -19.83
CA ILE A 215 -4.62 42.34 -20.96
C ILE A 215 -4.38 43.05 -22.29
N ARG A 216 -4.99 44.23 -22.49
CA ARG A 216 -4.77 45.05 -23.69
C ARG A 216 -3.32 45.47 -23.86
N TYR A 217 -2.64 45.82 -22.76
CA TYR A 217 -1.24 46.20 -22.78
C TYR A 217 -0.33 45.03 -23.21
N ILE A 218 -0.56 43.84 -22.66
CA ILE A 218 0.19 42.63 -23.05
C ILE A 218 -0.12 42.28 -24.51
N ASN A 219 -1.40 42.27 -24.90
CA ASN A 219 -1.83 42.01 -26.27
C ASN A 219 -1.11 42.92 -27.28
N ALA A 220 -1.03 44.22 -26.97
CA ALA A 220 -0.38 45.19 -27.84
C ALA A 220 1.16 45.07 -27.84
N LYS A 221 1.78 44.92 -26.66
CA LYS A 221 3.23 45.15 -26.49
C LYS A 221 4.07 43.88 -26.34
N ALA A 222 3.52 42.79 -25.84
CA ALA A 222 4.25 41.54 -25.64
C ALA A 222 4.47 40.81 -26.97
N SER A 223 5.49 39.94 -27.01
CA SER A 223 5.67 38.97 -28.09
C SER A 223 4.55 37.91 -28.05
N PRO A 224 4.33 37.14 -29.15
CA PRO A 224 3.33 36.07 -29.22
C PRO A 224 3.32 35.18 -27.97
N SER A 225 2.18 35.06 -27.29
CA SER A 225 2.07 34.42 -25.97
C SER A 225 0.87 33.48 -25.91
N ALA A 226 0.95 32.44 -25.08
CA ALA A 226 -0.15 31.51 -24.83
C ALA A 226 -1.01 32.00 -23.66
N TRP A 227 -2.34 31.94 -23.81
CA TRP A 227 -3.32 32.38 -22.82
C TRP A 227 -4.19 31.19 -22.41
N LEU A 228 -4.04 30.75 -21.16
CA LEU A 228 -4.84 29.69 -20.55
C LEU A 228 -5.98 30.35 -19.76
N LEU A 229 -7.20 30.29 -20.34
CA LEU A 229 -8.38 30.96 -19.80
C LEU A 229 -9.32 29.93 -19.19
N TRP A 230 -9.34 29.84 -17.86
CA TRP A 230 -10.10 28.82 -17.15
C TRP A 230 -11.37 29.40 -16.50
N GLY A 231 -12.52 28.89 -16.93
CA GLY A 231 -13.83 29.33 -16.46
C GLY A 231 -14.38 30.55 -17.19
N ARG A 232 -15.63 30.88 -16.86
CA ARG A 232 -16.41 31.90 -17.57
C ARG A 232 -15.81 33.31 -17.44
N GLU A 233 -15.39 33.69 -16.24
CA GLU A 233 -14.81 35.02 -16.00
C GLU A 233 -13.51 35.23 -16.80
N ALA A 234 -12.62 34.25 -16.82
CA ALA A 234 -11.40 34.32 -17.63
C ALA A 234 -11.72 34.35 -19.14
N SER A 235 -12.67 33.51 -19.57
CA SER A 235 -13.07 33.41 -20.98
C SER A 235 -13.68 34.72 -21.52
N ASN A 236 -14.32 35.54 -20.67
CA ASN A 236 -14.87 36.84 -21.09
C ASN A 236 -13.80 37.80 -21.63
N TYR A 237 -12.54 37.65 -21.22
CA TYR A 237 -11.43 38.48 -21.69
C TYR A 237 -10.84 38.03 -23.03
N ALA A 238 -11.28 36.89 -23.58
CA ALA A 238 -10.78 36.38 -24.87
C ALA A 238 -10.98 37.39 -26.00
N SER A 239 -12.06 38.19 -25.96
CA SER A 239 -12.36 39.23 -26.96
C SER A 239 -11.37 40.40 -26.97
N LEU A 240 -10.51 40.52 -25.95
CA LEU A 240 -9.47 41.55 -25.88
C LEU A 240 -8.12 41.07 -26.45
N ILE A 241 -8.03 39.82 -26.87
CA ILE A 241 -6.81 39.16 -27.29
C ILE A 241 -6.86 38.93 -28.80
N ASP A 242 -5.82 39.38 -29.49
CA ASP A 242 -5.62 39.17 -30.92
C ASP A 242 -5.14 37.74 -31.16
N THR A 243 -6.03 36.90 -31.69
CA THR A 243 -5.76 35.48 -31.97
C THR A 243 -4.87 35.25 -33.19
N ASP A 244 -4.63 36.26 -34.02
CA ASP A 244 -3.67 36.15 -35.12
C ASP A 244 -2.23 36.23 -34.61
N LYS A 245 -2.04 36.85 -33.44
CA LYS A 245 -0.74 37.02 -32.78
C LYS A 245 -0.55 36.09 -31.58
N HIS A 246 -1.61 35.84 -30.81
CA HIS A 246 -1.56 35.11 -29.54
C HIS A 246 -2.36 33.81 -29.62
N TYR A 247 -1.97 32.82 -28.81
CA TYR A 247 -2.69 31.57 -28.71
C TYR A 247 -3.62 31.57 -27.50
N ILE A 248 -4.87 31.13 -27.67
CA ILE A 248 -5.83 30.98 -26.58
C ILE A 248 -6.20 29.50 -26.43
N LYS A 249 -6.11 29.01 -25.20
CA LYS A 249 -6.68 27.73 -24.79
C LYS A 249 -7.64 27.95 -23.64
N SER A 250 -8.93 27.83 -23.93
CA SER A 250 -9.99 27.95 -22.95
C SER A 250 -10.48 26.60 -22.43
N GLY A 251 -11.06 26.59 -21.24
CA GLY A 251 -11.71 25.41 -20.68
C GLY A 251 -12.53 25.71 -19.42
N GLY A 252 -13.10 24.68 -18.81
CA GLY A 252 -13.81 24.80 -17.54
C GLY A 252 -12.90 25.33 -16.43
N HIS A 253 -13.48 25.84 -15.34
CA HIS A 253 -12.65 26.23 -14.19
C HIS A 253 -12.19 24.97 -13.46
N PRO A 254 -10.94 24.86 -12.96
CA PRO A 254 -10.47 23.70 -12.19
C PRO A 254 -11.21 23.46 -10.86
N SER A 255 -12.22 24.27 -10.53
CA SER A 255 -13.00 24.11 -9.30
C SER A 255 -14.02 22.98 -9.48
N PRO A 256 -14.23 22.11 -8.48
CA PRO A 256 -15.26 21.07 -8.53
C PRO A 256 -16.69 21.62 -8.73
N ARG A 257 -16.89 22.93 -8.50
CA ARG A 257 -18.17 23.62 -8.67
C ARG A 257 -18.39 24.13 -10.10
N SER A 258 -17.43 23.96 -11.00
CA SER A 258 -17.59 24.35 -12.40
C SER A 258 -18.57 23.42 -13.11
N THR A 259 -19.42 23.99 -13.96
CA THR A 259 -20.34 23.24 -14.81
C THR A 259 -19.66 22.70 -16.08
N GLU A 260 -18.52 23.29 -16.45
CA GLU A 260 -17.75 22.93 -17.64
C GLU A 260 -16.55 22.04 -17.27
N PRO A 261 -16.18 21.05 -18.09
CA PRO A 261 -15.08 20.15 -17.80
C PRO A 261 -13.72 20.83 -17.93
N PHE A 262 -12.87 20.65 -16.91
CA PHE A 262 -11.48 21.12 -16.90
C PHE A 262 -10.51 20.09 -17.50
N PHE A 263 -10.60 18.82 -17.12
CA PHE A 263 -9.61 17.78 -17.41
C PHE A 263 -9.55 17.34 -18.89
N GLY A 264 -8.39 16.80 -19.29
CA GLY A 264 -8.16 16.17 -20.59
C GLY A 264 -8.07 17.16 -21.74
N ARG A 265 -7.67 18.40 -21.47
CA ARG A 265 -7.66 19.50 -22.45
C ARG A 265 -6.27 19.81 -22.97
N ASN A 266 -5.21 19.24 -22.37
CA ASN A 266 -3.82 19.41 -22.82
C ASN A 266 -3.36 20.88 -22.80
N TYR A 267 -3.69 21.64 -21.75
CA TYR A 267 -3.39 23.07 -21.68
C TYR A 267 -1.90 23.37 -21.75
N PHE A 268 -1.09 22.64 -20.98
CA PHE A 268 0.34 22.93 -20.80
C PHE A 268 1.14 22.48 -22.02
N LYS A 269 0.80 21.31 -22.56
CA LYS A 269 1.33 20.80 -23.83
C LYS A 269 1.01 21.74 -24.99
N CYS A 270 -0.26 22.15 -25.16
CA CYS A 270 -0.63 23.10 -26.21
C CYS A 270 0.09 24.45 -26.06
N ALA A 271 0.27 24.95 -24.83
CA ALA A 271 1.04 26.17 -24.60
C ALA A 271 2.51 26.01 -25.04
N ASN A 272 3.15 24.89 -24.69
CA ASN A 272 4.51 24.60 -25.12
C ASN A 272 4.62 24.40 -26.64
N ASP A 273 3.66 23.75 -27.27
CA ASP A 273 3.63 23.56 -28.72
C ASP A 273 3.56 24.91 -29.45
N PHE A 274 2.72 25.83 -28.97
CA PHE A 274 2.65 27.19 -29.50
C PHE A 274 3.95 27.99 -29.27
N LEU A 275 4.53 27.93 -28.07
CA LEU A 275 5.78 28.64 -27.81
C LEU A 275 6.93 28.11 -28.70
N ARG A 276 6.94 26.80 -29.02
CA ARG A 276 7.89 26.23 -29.98
C ARG A 276 7.66 26.75 -31.40
N SER A 277 6.41 26.84 -31.87
CA SER A 277 6.13 27.38 -33.22
C SER A 277 6.57 28.84 -33.36
N GLU A 278 6.44 29.61 -32.28
CA GLU A 278 6.88 31.01 -32.19
C GLU A 278 8.37 31.19 -31.85
N ARG A 279 9.15 30.10 -31.79
CA ARG A 279 10.59 30.10 -31.42
C ARG A 279 10.87 30.77 -30.06
N ARG A 280 9.91 30.69 -29.13
CA ARG A 280 10.01 31.25 -27.78
C ARG A 280 10.43 30.22 -26.73
N GLY A 281 10.92 29.04 -27.13
CA GLY A 281 11.32 27.94 -26.25
C GLY A 281 10.12 27.21 -25.61
N THR A 282 10.33 26.52 -24.49
CA THR A 282 9.26 25.88 -23.69
C THR A 282 9.27 26.36 -22.24
N VAL A 283 8.17 26.17 -21.55
CA VAL A 283 8.11 26.23 -20.09
C VAL A 283 8.34 24.82 -19.55
N ASP A 284 9.20 24.72 -18.56
CA ASP A 284 9.33 23.54 -17.71
C ASP A 284 8.19 23.58 -16.67
N TRP A 285 7.23 22.67 -16.85
CA TRP A 285 6.03 22.55 -16.04
C TRP A 285 6.21 21.58 -14.86
N GLU A 286 7.41 21.03 -14.66
CA GLU A 286 7.67 20.09 -13.57
C GLU A 286 7.53 20.77 -12.20
N ILE A 287 7.01 20.01 -11.24
CA ILE A 287 6.83 20.45 -9.86
C ILE A 287 7.40 19.36 -8.95
N PRO A 288 8.45 19.64 -8.15
CA PRO A 288 9.08 18.63 -7.32
C PRO A 288 8.17 18.22 -6.14
N VAL A 289 8.35 17.00 -5.67
CA VAL A 289 7.65 16.45 -4.50
C VAL A 289 8.04 17.18 -3.22
N ASN A 290 7.05 17.55 -2.41
CA ASN A 290 7.31 18.04 -1.05
C ASN A 290 7.43 16.85 -0.08
N GLN A 291 8.67 16.51 0.30
CA GLN A 291 8.97 15.37 1.19
C GLN A 291 8.32 15.50 2.58
N ASN A 292 8.16 16.73 3.09
CA ASN A 292 7.56 17.00 4.41
C ASN A 292 6.03 16.85 4.45
N SER A 293 5.38 16.70 3.30
CA SER A 293 3.93 16.51 3.15
C SER A 293 3.53 15.03 3.15
N ILE A 294 4.35 14.16 2.56
CA ILE A 294 4.06 12.72 2.42
C ILE A 294 3.77 12.10 3.78
N ALA A 295 4.64 12.33 4.77
CA ALA A 295 4.48 11.81 6.12
C ALA A 295 3.21 12.33 6.86
N ARG A 296 2.75 13.55 6.55
CA ARG A 296 1.55 14.15 7.17
C ARG A 296 0.26 13.70 6.52
N THR A 297 0.24 13.56 5.20
CA THR A 297 -0.94 13.14 4.43
C THR A 297 -1.29 11.67 4.69
N TRP A 298 -0.27 10.79 4.74
CA TRP A 298 -0.40 9.38 5.12
C TRP A 298 -1.00 9.17 6.52
N LYS A 299 -0.60 10.01 7.47
CA LYS A 299 -1.02 9.94 8.87
C LYS A 299 -2.46 10.40 9.11
N ARG A 300 -3.06 11.17 8.19
CA ARG A 300 -4.32 11.90 8.43
C ARG A 300 -5.53 11.39 7.63
N PHE A 301 -5.32 10.65 6.54
CA PHE A 301 -6.41 10.30 5.60
C PHE A 301 -6.70 8.81 5.41
N GLY A 302 -6.15 7.91 6.23
CA GLY A 302 -6.44 6.49 6.06
C GLY A 302 -5.89 5.94 4.73
N GLY A 303 -4.75 6.46 4.25
CA GLY A 303 -4.10 5.94 3.05
C GLY A 303 -3.77 4.45 3.17
N VAL A 304 -3.44 4.00 4.37
CA VAL A 304 -3.33 2.57 4.71
C VAL A 304 -4.62 1.81 4.42
N LEU A 305 -5.79 2.34 4.82
CA LEU A 305 -7.08 1.71 4.56
C LEU A 305 -7.39 1.64 3.06
N THR A 306 -7.14 2.71 2.31
CA THR A 306 -7.33 2.73 0.85
C THR A 306 -6.44 1.71 0.14
N VAL A 307 -5.19 1.56 0.56
CA VAL A 307 -4.26 0.57 0.00
C VAL A 307 -4.70 -0.85 0.37
N LEU A 308 -5.19 -1.05 1.61
CA LEU A 308 -5.76 -2.33 2.04
C LEU A 308 -7.05 -2.69 1.29
N GLU A 309 -7.88 -1.71 0.91
CA GLU A 309 -9.08 -1.93 0.11
C GLU A 309 -8.75 -2.50 -1.27
N ILE A 310 -7.62 -2.09 -1.88
CA ILE A 310 -7.15 -2.64 -3.18
C ILE A 310 -7.00 -4.17 -3.10
N LEU A 311 -6.49 -4.69 -1.98
CA LEU A 311 -6.30 -6.13 -1.79
C LEU A 311 -7.63 -6.91 -1.81
N GLY A 312 -8.72 -6.27 -1.40
CA GLY A 312 -10.07 -6.85 -1.37
C GLY A 312 -10.90 -6.67 -2.64
N LEU A 313 -10.43 -5.89 -3.62
CA LEU A 313 -11.15 -5.65 -4.87
C LEU A 313 -11.08 -6.88 -5.79
N LYS A 314 -12.25 -7.44 -6.14
CA LYS A 314 -12.35 -8.60 -7.04
C LYS A 314 -11.77 -8.31 -8.44
N GLN A 315 -11.89 -7.07 -8.89
CA GLN A 315 -11.43 -6.62 -10.22
C GLN A 315 -9.99 -6.08 -10.25
N ALA A 316 -9.30 -6.00 -9.11
CA ALA A 316 -7.90 -5.55 -9.08
C ALA A 316 -6.99 -6.61 -9.72
N LYS A 317 -6.05 -6.17 -10.56
CA LYS A 317 -5.05 -7.06 -11.14
C LYS A 317 -4.09 -7.55 -10.05
N GLU A 318 -3.48 -8.71 -10.26
CA GLU A 318 -2.49 -9.25 -9.31
C GLU A 318 -1.28 -8.32 -9.17
N GLU A 319 -0.82 -7.70 -10.26
CA GLU A 319 0.23 -6.67 -10.25
C GLU A 319 -0.10 -5.49 -9.32
N ASP A 320 -1.34 -5.00 -9.37
CA ASP A 320 -1.80 -3.88 -8.54
C ASP A 320 -1.81 -4.27 -7.05
N LYS A 321 -2.22 -5.51 -6.74
CA LYS A 321 -2.20 -6.04 -5.37
C LYS A 321 -0.77 -6.21 -4.86
N ALA A 322 0.14 -6.73 -5.69
CA ALA A 322 1.55 -6.86 -5.34
C ALA A 322 2.17 -5.50 -5.03
N GLN A 323 1.90 -4.47 -5.84
CA GLN A 323 2.37 -3.11 -5.58
C GLN A 323 1.75 -2.50 -4.31
N ALA A 324 0.46 -2.73 -4.06
CA ALA A 324 -0.18 -2.31 -2.82
C ALA A 324 0.49 -2.95 -1.58
N LEU A 325 0.83 -4.24 -1.64
CA LEU A 325 1.56 -4.94 -0.57
C LEU A 325 2.98 -4.39 -0.37
N LYS A 326 3.73 -4.14 -1.45
CA LYS A 326 5.07 -3.52 -1.38
C LYS A 326 5.02 -2.13 -0.72
N LEU A 327 4.02 -1.33 -1.07
CA LEU A 327 3.80 -0.02 -0.45
C LEU A 327 3.52 -0.13 1.06
N LEU A 328 2.64 -1.06 1.47
CA LEU A 328 2.38 -1.34 2.89
C LEU A 328 3.64 -1.83 3.62
N MET A 329 4.50 -2.56 2.94
CA MET A 329 5.78 -3.02 3.47
C MET A 329 6.73 -1.85 3.75
N CYS A 330 6.86 -0.88 2.83
CA CYS A 330 7.61 0.35 3.07
C CYS A 330 7.09 1.14 4.29
N VAL A 331 5.76 1.17 4.44
CA VAL A 331 5.10 1.83 5.58
C VAL A 331 5.40 1.09 6.88
N ALA A 332 5.30 -0.25 6.88
CA ALA A 332 5.65 -1.09 8.03
C ALA A 332 7.12 -0.89 8.45
N ASN A 333 8.03 -0.76 7.48
CA ASN A 333 9.46 -0.54 7.69
C ASN A 333 9.80 0.84 8.24
N SER A 334 8.89 1.81 8.15
CA SER A 334 9.09 3.15 8.73
C SER A 334 9.05 3.16 10.27
N GLY A 335 8.75 2.02 10.90
CA GLY A 335 8.87 1.81 12.34
C GLY A 335 7.60 1.26 12.99
N ARG A 336 7.74 0.84 14.25
CA ARG A 336 6.68 0.14 15.02
C ARG A 336 5.31 0.81 14.98
N ARG A 337 5.26 2.14 15.14
CA ARG A 337 3.99 2.91 15.12
C ARG A 337 3.20 2.73 13.82
N TYR A 338 3.89 2.56 12.69
CA TYR A 338 3.25 2.37 11.38
C TYR A 338 2.79 0.92 11.18
N LYS A 339 3.52 -0.06 11.72
CA LYS A 339 3.04 -1.45 11.81
C LYS A 339 1.74 -1.54 12.59
N GLU A 340 1.69 -0.89 13.76
CA GLU A 340 0.48 -0.81 14.59
C GLU A 340 -0.69 -0.15 13.83
N LEU A 341 -0.44 0.94 13.08
CA LEU A 341 -1.44 1.59 12.25
C LEU A 341 -2.03 0.66 11.16
N ILE A 342 -1.18 -0.14 10.50
CA ILE A 342 -1.62 -1.15 9.52
C ILE A 342 -2.50 -2.20 10.21
N CYS A 343 -2.08 -2.71 11.37
CA CYS A 343 -2.86 -3.69 12.11
C CYS A 343 -4.21 -3.14 12.60
N GLU A 344 -4.24 -1.92 13.12
CA GLU A 344 -5.47 -1.21 13.56
C GLU A 344 -6.46 -0.99 12.41
N SER A 345 -5.95 -0.86 11.19
CA SER A 345 -6.74 -0.67 9.95
C SER A 345 -7.22 -1.99 9.33
N PHE A 346 -7.32 -3.07 10.12
CA PHE A 346 -7.65 -4.43 9.65
C PHE A 346 -6.63 -5.04 8.68
N GLY A 347 -5.38 -4.55 8.68
CA GLY A 347 -4.36 -4.96 7.72
C GLY A 347 -4.03 -6.45 7.78
N ILE A 348 -3.95 -7.03 8.98
CA ILE A 348 -3.66 -8.47 9.16
C ILE A 348 -4.68 -9.34 8.41
N ARG A 349 -5.98 -9.02 8.55
CA ARG A 349 -7.05 -9.78 7.89
C ARG A 349 -6.98 -9.61 6.38
N ALA A 350 -6.85 -8.37 5.88
CA ALA A 350 -6.82 -8.09 4.46
C ALA A 350 -5.62 -8.75 3.76
N VAL A 351 -4.44 -8.71 4.38
CA VAL A 351 -3.21 -9.32 3.85
C VAL A 351 -3.31 -10.85 3.89
N ALA A 352 -3.82 -11.44 4.98
CA ALA A 352 -4.04 -12.88 5.05
C ALA A 352 -5.06 -13.36 4.00
N GLU A 353 -6.18 -12.65 3.82
CA GLU A 353 -7.15 -12.97 2.77
C GLU A 353 -6.55 -12.85 1.36
N CYS A 354 -5.68 -11.87 1.13
CA CYS A 354 -4.96 -11.71 -0.13
C CYS A 354 -4.03 -12.91 -0.39
N LEU A 355 -3.27 -13.34 0.62
CA LEU A 355 -2.43 -14.54 0.54
C LEU A 355 -3.25 -15.80 0.21
N ALA A 356 -4.41 -15.97 0.85
CA ALA A 356 -5.25 -17.15 0.65
C ALA A 356 -5.91 -17.22 -0.74
N LYS A 357 -6.27 -16.08 -1.33
CA LYS A 357 -7.11 -15.98 -2.54
C LYS A 357 -6.34 -15.61 -3.81
N SER A 358 -5.11 -15.13 -3.68
CA SER A 358 -4.29 -14.75 -4.84
C SER A 358 -3.84 -15.99 -5.62
N ASN A 359 -3.75 -15.85 -6.94
CA ASN A 359 -3.24 -16.87 -7.86
C ASN A 359 -1.82 -16.53 -8.36
N SER A 360 -1.22 -15.42 -7.89
CA SER A 360 0.11 -14.97 -8.29
C SER A 360 1.10 -15.26 -7.17
N GLU A 361 2.17 -15.98 -7.49
CA GLU A 361 3.23 -16.29 -6.54
C GLU A 361 3.90 -15.02 -6.00
N GLU A 362 4.11 -13.99 -6.85
CA GLU A 362 4.67 -12.71 -6.42
C GLU A 362 3.77 -12.00 -5.40
N THR A 363 2.46 -11.97 -5.64
CA THR A 363 1.50 -11.34 -4.71
C THR A 363 1.46 -12.10 -3.39
N GLN A 364 1.45 -13.43 -3.43
CA GLN A 364 1.49 -14.28 -2.24
C GLN A 364 2.79 -14.08 -1.44
N ASP A 365 3.95 -14.02 -2.11
CA ASP A 365 5.23 -13.72 -1.48
C ASP A 365 5.24 -12.35 -0.79
N CYS A 366 4.71 -11.33 -1.47
CA CYS A 366 4.58 -9.99 -0.89
C CYS A 366 3.67 -9.99 0.36
N ALA A 367 2.56 -10.72 0.32
CA ALA A 367 1.63 -10.83 1.44
C ALA A 367 2.26 -11.56 2.63
N ARG A 368 2.97 -12.68 2.37
CA ARG A 368 3.74 -13.43 3.36
C ARG A 368 4.77 -12.54 4.06
N ASN A 369 5.59 -11.84 3.27
CA ASN A 369 6.65 -10.97 3.78
C ASN A 369 6.08 -9.84 4.65
N LEU A 370 4.95 -9.25 4.24
CA LEU A 370 4.29 -8.22 5.04
C LEU A 370 3.76 -8.77 6.38
N LEU A 371 3.15 -9.96 6.40
CA LEU A 371 2.71 -10.59 7.66
C LEU A 371 3.90 -10.82 8.61
N GLN A 372 5.01 -11.34 8.10
CA GLN A 372 6.24 -11.53 8.88
C GLN A 372 6.79 -10.20 9.41
N GLN A 373 6.75 -9.12 8.63
CA GLN A 373 7.18 -7.81 9.11
C GLN A 373 6.25 -7.22 10.16
N LEU A 374 4.95 -7.48 10.06
CA LEU A 374 3.96 -7.00 11.02
C LEU A 374 4.07 -7.69 12.38
N SER A 375 4.60 -8.91 12.46
CA SER A 375 4.91 -9.56 13.74
C SER A 375 6.24 -9.08 14.34
N ASN A 376 7.28 -8.89 13.52
CA ASN A 376 8.61 -8.55 14.02
C ASN A 376 8.66 -7.14 14.67
N GLY A 377 9.09 -7.05 15.92
CA GLY A 377 9.21 -5.79 16.67
C GLY A 377 7.86 -5.11 16.96
N ASN A 378 6.77 -5.89 17.03
CA ASN A 378 5.40 -5.40 17.23
C ASN A 378 4.61 -6.24 18.27
N PRO A 379 4.96 -6.15 19.56
CA PRO A 379 4.40 -7.02 20.60
C PRO A 379 2.89 -6.85 20.81
N LYS A 380 2.31 -5.73 20.37
CA LYS A 380 0.86 -5.48 20.46
C LYS A 380 0.06 -6.38 19.53
N TYR A 381 0.63 -6.78 18.39
CA TYR A 381 -0.10 -7.47 17.31
C TYR A 381 0.50 -8.80 16.88
N GLU A 382 1.69 -9.18 17.36
CA GLU A 382 2.33 -10.45 17.02
C GLU A 382 1.42 -11.66 17.24
N GLY A 383 0.68 -11.72 18.35
CA GLY A 383 -0.28 -12.79 18.62
C GLY A 383 -1.48 -12.80 17.67
N GLN A 384 -1.88 -11.64 17.13
CA GLN A 384 -2.96 -11.56 16.14
C GLN A 384 -2.49 -12.00 14.75
N VAL A 385 -1.26 -11.63 14.35
CA VAL A 385 -0.62 -12.14 13.12
C VAL A 385 -0.50 -13.66 13.19
N TYR A 386 -0.02 -14.18 14.32
CA TYR A 386 0.14 -15.62 14.54
C TYR A 386 -1.20 -16.37 14.42
N LYS A 387 -2.28 -15.88 15.04
CA LYS A 387 -3.64 -16.44 14.87
C LYS A 387 -4.13 -16.40 13.42
N ALA A 388 -3.81 -15.35 12.67
CA ALA A 388 -4.18 -15.25 11.26
C ALA A 388 -3.42 -16.28 10.39
N LEU A 389 -2.14 -16.51 10.68
CA LEU A 389 -1.35 -17.56 10.02
C LEU A 389 -1.89 -18.97 10.33
N ILE A 390 -2.32 -19.23 11.57
CA ILE A 390 -3.01 -20.50 11.92
C ILE A 390 -4.28 -20.68 11.07
N ALA A 391 -5.07 -19.62 10.90
CA ALA A 391 -6.27 -19.69 10.08
C ALA A 391 -5.97 -20.00 8.61
N LEU A 392 -4.82 -19.55 8.09
CA LEU A 392 -4.39 -19.82 6.72
C LEU A 392 -4.01 -21.29 6.48
N LEU A 393 -3.63 -22.05 7.50
CA LEU A 393 -3.40 -23.49 7.36
C LEU A 393 -4.66 -24.25 6.92
N LYS A 394 -5.85 -23.69 7.19
CA LYS A 394 -7.14 -24.29 6.80
C LYS A 394 -7.61 -23.87 5.41
N CYS A 395 -6.85 -23.07 4.67
CA CYS A 395 -7.29 -22.60 3.36
C CYS A 395 -7.16 -23.68 2.27
N VAL A 396 -7.80 -23.46 1.11
CA VAL A 396 -7.83 -24.42 0.00
C VAL A 396 -6.53 -24.39 -0.81
N SER A 397 -5.80 -23.27 -0.81
CA SER A 397 -4.59 -23.08 -1.62
C SER A 397 -3.38 -23.79 -0.97
N PRO A 398 -2.81 -24.83 -1.60
CA PRO A 398 -1.66 -25.55 -1.05
C PRO A 398 -0.45 -24.63 -0.87
N LYS A 399 -0.23 -23.71 -1.83
CA LYS A 399 0.86 -22.73 -1.76
C LYS A 399 0.70 -21.78 -0.57
N ALA A 400 -0.53 -21.32 -0.31
CA ALA A 400 -0.79 -20.46 0.85
C ALA A 400 -0.65 -21.23 2.17
N GLN A 401 -1.06 -22.50 2.24
CA GLN A 401 -0.80 -23.37 3.39
C GLN A 401 0.70 -23.54 3.65
N GLN A 402 1.48 -23.85 2.60
CA GLN A 402 2.94 -23.97 2.67
C GLN A 402 3.58 -22.69 3.21
N MET A 403 3.24 -21.54 2.61
CA MET A 403 3.76 -20.23 3.01
C MET A 403 3.37 -19.86 4.45
N ALA A 404 2.14 -20.18 4.86
CA ALA A 404 1.68 -19.94 6.22
C ALA A 404 2.44 -20.80 7.24
N ALA A 405 2.66 -22.09 6.95
CA ALA A 405 3.44 -22.98 7.80
C ALA A 405 4.89 -22.51 7.95
N GLN A 406 5.56 -22.15 6.84
CA GLN A 406 6.90 -21.56 6.86
C GLN A 406 6.97 -20.27 7.69
N THR A 407 5.96 -19.40 7.56
CA THR A 407 5.93 -18.14 8.30
C THR A 407 5.67 -18.37 9.79
N LEU A 408 4.84 -19.36 10.15
CA LEU A 408 4.62 -19.73 11.56
C LEU A 408 5.90 -20.16 12.25
N ARG A 409 6.76 -20.94 11.57
CA ARG A 409 8.09 -21.33 12.08
C ARG A 409 8.95 -20.11 12.42
N ILE A 410 8.92 -19.08 11.58
CA ILE A 410 9.66 -17.83 11.81
C ILE A 410 9.03 -16.98 12.93
N VAL A 411 7.70 -16.94 13.01
CA VAL A 411 6.98 -16.09 13.98
C VAL A 411 6.86 -16.74 15.36
N GLN A 412 6.91 -18.06 15.45
CA GLN A 412 6.78 -18.83 16.70
C GLN A 412 7.79 -18.38 17.78
N PRO A 413 9.10 -18.25 17.49
CA PRO A 413 10.07 -17.74 18.47
C PRO A 413 9.81 -16.28 18.89
N ILE A 414 9.19 -15.47 18.03
CA ILE A 414 8.87 -14.06 18.32
C ILE A 414 7.73 -13.98 19.35
N VAL A 415 6.69 -14.79 19.17
CA VAL A 415 5.52 -14.85 20.07
C VAL A 415 5.87 -15.55 21.39
N GLY A 416 6.79 -16.50 21.36
CA GLY A 416 7.32 -17.22 22.54
C GLY A 416 6.38 -18.30 23.08
N ALA A 417 5.08 -18.03 23.23
CA ALA A 417 4.09 -19.03 23.65
C ALA A 417 3.33 -19.59 22.42
N ALA A 418 3.24 -20.91 22.30
CA ALA A 418 2.46 -21.52 21.24
C ALA A 418 0.95 -21.37 21.51
N ASN A 419 0.17 -21.07 20.48
CA ASN A 419 -1.29 -21.04 20.65
C ASN A 419 -1.85 -22.46 20.55
N PRO A 420 -2.58 -22.98 21.55
CA PRO A 420 -3.15 -24.34 21.50
C PRO A 420 -4.02 -24.62 20.27
N THR A 421 -4.60 -23.58 19.65
CA THR A 421 -5.41 -23.74 18.43
C THR A 421 -4.61 -24.11 17.19
N ILE A 422 -3.27 -24.13 17.25
CA ILE A 422 -2.40 -24.55 16.13
C ILE A 422 -2.40 -26.07 15.91
N VAL A 423 -2.67 -26.85 16.96
CA VAL A 423 -2.52 -28.31 16.96
C VAL A 423 -3.36 -28.96 15.86
N GLU A 424 -4.66 -28.72 15.88
CA GLU A 424 -5.60 -29.32 14.92
C GLU A 424 -5.29 -28.92 13.45
N PRO A 425 -5.13 -27.63 13.10
CA PRO A 425 -4.76 -27.21 11.75
C PRO A 425 -3.47 -27.86 11.21
N VAL A 426 -2.42 -27.94 12.04
CA VAL A 426 -1.14 -28.51 11.61
C VAL A 426 -1.25 -30.02 11.39
N LEU A 427 -1.95 -30.73 12.27
CA LEU A 427 -2.23 -32.16 12.09
C LEU A 427 -3.08 -32.41 10.83
N MET A 428 -3.99 -31.50 10.49
CA MET A 428 -4.77 -31.59 9.25
C MET A 428 -3.93 -31.39 7.98
N LEU A 429 -2.83 -30.64 8.04
CA LEU A 429 -1.93 -30.50 6.88
C LEU A 429 -1.24 -31.82 6.50
N LEU A 430 -1.10 -32.77 7.44
CA LEU A 430 -0.55 -34.09 7.15
C LEU A 430 -1.43 -34.89 6.17
N ARG A 431 -2.72 -34.54 6.05
CA ARG A 431 -3.68 -35.09 5.08
C ARG A 431 -3.44 -34.58 3.64
N SER A 432 -2.64 -33.55 3.44
CA SER A 432 -2.41 -32.96 2.13
C SER A 432 -1.73 -33.95 1.17
N LEU A 433 -2.21 -34.00 -0.08
CA LEU A 433 -1.56 -34.74 -1.17
C LEU A 433 -0.37 -33.97 -1.77
N HIS A 434 -0.19 -32.70 -1.39
CA HIS A 434 0.94 -31.87 -1.81
C HIS A 434 2.12 -32.07 -0.85
N LEU A 435 3.19 -32.67 -1.35
CA LEU A 435 4.37 -33.05 -0.56
C LEU A 435 5.04 -31.86 0.11
N GLU A 436 5.02 -30.68 -0.53
CA GLU A 436 5.60 -29.45 0.03
C GLU A 436 4.83 -28.98 1.27
N VAL A 437 3.50 -29.10 1.26
CA VAL A 437 2.66 -28.75 2.42
C VAL A 437 2.87 -29.74 3.56
N GLN A 438 2.91 -31.02 3.24
CA GLN A 438 3.13 -32.07 4.23
C GLN A 438 4.54 -31.95 4.86
N TYR A 439 5.55 -31.62 4.06
CA TYR A 439 6.92 -31.37 4.54
C TYR A 439 6.96 -30.21 5.55
N GLU A 440 6.36 -29.07 5.21
CA GLU A 440 6.33 -27.92 6.13
C GLU A 440 5.50 -28.18 7.39
N ALA A 441 4.45 -29.00 7.30
CA ALA A 441 3.71 -29.44 8.46
C ALA A 441 4.57 -30.28 9.41
N CYS A 442 5.34 -31.23 8.87
CA CYS A 442 6.28 -32.05 9.64
C CYS A 442 7.32 -31.19 10.37
N GLU A 443 7.94 -30.25 9.65
CA GLU A 443 8.95 -29.34 10.23
C GLU A 443 8.35 -28.44 11.31
N LEU A 444 7.16 -27.89 11.08
CA LEU A 444 6.45 -27.08 12.07
C LEU A 444 6.09 -27.91 13.32
N ILE A 445 5.67 -29.17 13.18
CA ILE A 445 5.42 -30.06 14.32
C ILE A 445 6.69 -30.24 15.14
N LYS A 446 7.84 -30.49 14.51
CA LYS A 446 9.12 -30.65 15.21
C LYS A 446 9.47 -29.44 16.05
N GLU A 447 9.35 -28.24 15.48
CA GLU A 447 9.64 -27.00 16.20
C GLU A 447 8.65 -26.75 17.36
N LEU A 448 7.37 -27.10 17.18
CA LEU A 448 6.34 -26.95 18.21
C LEU A 448 6.53 -27.91 19.41
N MET A 449 7.38 -28.92 19.30
CA MET A 449 7.68 -29.85 20.41
C MET A 449 8.44 -29.20 21.56
N GLU A 450 9.08 -28.05 21.33
CA GLU A 450 9.77 -27.25 22.35
C GLU A 450 8.81 -26.37 23.18
N TYR A 451 7.51 -26.39 22.85
CA TYR A 451 6.49 -25.53 23.46
C TYR A 451 5.44 -26.35 24.23
N ASP A 452 4.57 -25.65 24.96
CA ASP A 452 3.53 -26.19 25.83
C ASP A 452 2.46 -27.04 25.11
N VAL A 453 2.40 -26.97 23.78
CA VAL A 453 1.49 -27.78 22.94
C VAL A 453 1.97 -29.21 22.67
N GLN A 454 3.18 -29.57 23.13
CA GLN A 454 3.83 -30.86 22.88
C GLN A 454 2.92 -32.07 23.15
N HIS A 455 2.30 -32.14 24.34
CA HIS A 455 1.46 -33.28 24.72
C HIS A 455 0.22 -33.41 23.81
N SER A 456 -0.41 -32.29 23.46
CA SER A 456 -1.57 -32.27 22.56
C SER A 456 -1.21 -32.71 21.14
N LEU A 457 -0.03 -32.32 20.64
CA LEU A 457 0.50 -32.77 19.36
C LEU A 457 0.75 -34.28 19.34
N LEU A 458 1.42 -34.82 20.37
CA LEU A 458 1.66 -36.26 20.48
C LEU A 458 0.36 -37.04 20.53
N ASN A 459 -0.60 -36.62 21.36
CA ASN A 459 -1.89 -37.29 21.45
C ASN A 459 -2.67 -37.23 20.13
N GLY A 460 -2.61 -36.09 19.43
CA GLY A 460 -3.21 -35.95 18.11
C GLY A 460 -2.58 -36.86 17.06
N LEU A 461 -1.24 -36.92 16.98
CA LEU A 461 -0.52 -37.82 16.08
C LEU A 461 -0.89 -39.29 16.29
N VAL A 462 -1.00 -39.72 17.55
CA VAL A 462 -1.43 -41.09 17.88
C VAL A 462 -2.88 -41.34 17.48
N GLY A 463 -3.76 -40.35 17.65
CA GLY A 463 -5.14 -40.42 17.18
C GLY A 463 -5.24 -40.66 15.66
N LEU A 464 -4.37 -40.02 14.87
CA LEU A 464 -4.32 -40.17 13.41
C LEU A 464 -3.91 -41.57 12.94
N LEU A 465 -3.30 -42.39 13.81
CA LEU A 465 -2.97 -43.78 13.48
C LEU A 465 -4.20 -44.67 13.31
N LYS A 466 -5.37 -44.23 13.79
CA LYS A 466 -6.62 -45.01 13.71
C LYS A 466 -7.76 -44.16 13.15
N PRO A 467 -7.84 -44.02 11.81
CA PRO A 467 -8.93 -43.29 11.17
C PRO A 467 -10.30 -43.86 11.54
N THR A 468 -11.28 -42.99 11.77
CA THR A 468 -12.64 -43.42 12.08
C THR A 468 -13.38 -43.90 10.83
N LYS A 469 -14.43 -44.71 11.00
CA LYS A 469 -15.26 -45.17 9.87
C LYS A 469 -15.93 -44.00 9.12
N GLU A 470 -16.27 -42.93 9.84
CA GLU A 470 -16.85 -41.71 9.28
C GLU A 470 -15.83 -40.96 8.43
N GLU A 471 -14.60 -40.77 8.93
CA GLU A 471 -13.52 -40.12 8.17
C GLU A 471 -13.15 -40.84 6.88
N ILE A 472 -13.17 -42.17 6.89
CA ILE A 472 -12.92 -43.01 5.69
C ILE A 472 -14.03 -42.81 4.66
N LYS A 473 -15.29 -42.75 5.10
CA LYS A 473 -16.44 -42.53 4.22
C LYS A 473 -16.41 -41.13 3.61
N ASP A 474 -16.22 -40.10 4.42
CA ASP A 474 -16.18 -38.70 3.97
C ASP A 474 -15.04 -38.45 2.97
N SER A 475 -13.87 -39.05 3.21
CA SER A 475 -12.72 -38.94 2.30
C SER A 475 -12.95 -39.67 0.97
N SER A 476 -13.73 -40.75 0.98
CA SER A 476 -14.09 -41.49 -0.23
C SER A 476 -15.07 -40.70 -1.09
N GLU A 477 -16.06 -40.05 -0.48
CA GLU A 477 -17.04 -39.20 -1.19
C GLU A 477 -16.39 -37.95 -1.79
N ALA A 478 -15.46 -37.30 -1.09
CA ALA A 478 -14.74 -36.13 -1.61
C ALA A 478 -13.88 -36.43 -2.86
N THR A 479 -13.34 -37.65 -2.96
CA THR A 479 -12.48 -38.08 -4.07
C THR A 479 -13.29 -38.37 -5.35
N LEU A 480 -14.60 -38.62 -5.25
CA LEU A 480 -15.49 -39.01 -6.36
C LEU A 480 -16.14 -37.80 -7.10
N SER A 481 -15.64 -36.59 -6.87
CA SER A 481 -16.24 -35.34 -7.37
C SER A 481 -15.92 -35.00 -8.83
N ASP A 482 -15.01 -35.73 -9.50
CA ASP A 482 -14.58 -35.46 -10.88
C ASP A 482 -14.92 -36.65 -11.80
N PRO A 483 -15.96 -36.56 -12.64
CA PRO A 483 -16.43 -37.66 -13.48
C PRO A 483 -15.54 -37.96 -14.70
N ASP A 484 -14.57 -37.10 -15.06
CA ASP A 484 -13.75 -37.25 -16.28
C ASP A 484 -12.27 -37.62 -16.00
N ALA A 485 -11.86 -37.77 -14.74
CA ALA A 485 -10.48 -38.14 -14.40
C ALA A 485 -10.23 -39.66 -14.59
N PRO A 486 -9.11 -40.08 -15.22
CA PRO A 486 -8.77 -41.50 -15.37
C PRO A 486 -8.64 -42.16 -13.99
N GLN A 487 -9.39 -43.26 -13.80
CA GLN A 487 -9.46 -44.04 -12.55
C GLN A 487 -8.14 -44.78 -12.25
N LEU A 488 -7.06 -44.07 -11.91
CA LEU A 488 -6.12 -44.60 -10.93
C LEU A 488 -6.76 -44.39 -9.56
N GLN A 489 -6.87 -45.45 -8.75
CA GLN A 489 -7.30 -45.34 -7.35
C GLN A 489 -6.28 -44.48 -6.59
N ALA A 490 -6.52 -43.18 -6.53
CA ALA A 490 -5.72 -42.28 -5.71
C ALA A 490 -5.84 -42.70 -4.23
N PRO A 491 -4.75 -42.69 -3.46
CA PRO A 491 -4.80 -43.08 -2.05
C PRO A 491 -5.71 -42.11 -1.28
N LEU A 492 -6.55 -42.67 -0.40
CA LEU A 492 -7.45 -41.87 0.43
C LEU A 492 -6.64 -40.91 1.31
N PRO A 493 -6.98 -39.60 1.36
CA PRO A 493 -6.23 -38.62 2.16
C PRO A 493 -6.06 -39.00 3.64
N VAL A 494 -7.06 -39.67 4.24
CA VAL A 494 -6.96 -40.23 5.61
C VAL A 494 -5.79 -41.19 5.81
N PHE A 495 -5.47 -42.00 4.80
CA PHE A 495 -4.38 -42.96 4.89
C PHE A 495 -3.02 -42.31 4.60
N VAL A 496 -2.98 -41.29 3.75
CA VAL A 496 -1.81 -40.41 3.61
C VAL A 496 -1.50 -39.72 4.95
N GLN A 497 -2.53 -39.22 5.64
CA GLN A 497 -2.41 -38.65 6.97
C GLN A 497 -1.91 -39.67 8.01
N GLN A 498 -2.43 -40.90 7.98
CA GLN A 498 -1.98 -42.01 8.84
C GLN A 498 -0.50 -42.33 8.63
N ALA A 499 -0.04 -42.41 7.37
CA ALA A 499 1.35 -42.67 7.01
C ALA A 499 2.28 -41.55 7.51
N ALA A 500 1.89 -40.29 7.27
CA ALA A 500 2.63 -39.12 7.72
C ALA A 500 2.72 -39.05 9.26
N ALA A 501 1.63 -39.38 9.96
CA ALA A 501 1.63 -39.46 11.41
C ALA A 501 2.57 -40.55 11.95
N ALA A 502 2.55 -41.75 11.35
CA ALA A 502 3.47 -42.84 11.71
C ALA A 502 4.94 -42.46 11.50
N LYS A 503 5.24 -41.81 10.36
CA LYS A 503 6.58 -41.28 10.06
C LYS A 503 7.01 -40.25 11.10
N MET A 504 6.13 -39.30 11.43
CA MET A 504 6.43 -38.26 12.42
C MET A 504 6.66 -38.82 13.81
N ILE A 505 5.85 -39.77 14.24
CA ILE A 505 6.05 -40.50 15.50
C ILE A 505 7.42 -41.16 15.54
N GLY A 506 7.82 -41.84 14.45
CA GLY A 506 9.13 -42.47 14.35
C GLY A 506 10.29 -41.47 14.41
N ILE A 507 10.15 -40.30 13.78
CA ILE A 507 11.17 -39.23 13.82
C ILE A 507 11.28 -38.66 15.25
N LEU A 508 10.16 -38.24 15.83
CA LEU A 508 10.13 -37.62 17.17
C LEU A 508 10.61 -38.56 18.27
N ALA A 509 10.29 -39.85 18.17
CA ALA A 509 10.74 -40.85 19.13
C ALA A 509 12.27 -41.08 19.05
N LYS A 510 12.86 -40.98 17.86
CA LYS A 510 14.32 -41.09 17.67
C LYS A 510 15.08 -39.86 18.15
N GLU A 511 14.46 -38.68 18.05
CA GLU A 511 15.08 -37.41 18.46
C GLU A 511 15.11 -37.23 19.98
N SER A 512 14.12 -37.75 20.72
CA SER A 512 14.02 -37.57 22.17
C SER A 512 13.49 -38.81 22.90
N PRO A 513 14.26 -39.39 23.84
CA PRO A 513 13.80 -40.56 24.61
C PRO A 513 12.60 -40.24 25.50
N LYS A 514 12.51 -39.01 26.04
CA LYS A 514 11.36 -38.55 26.83
C LYS A 514 10.08 -38.51 25.98
N THR A 515 10.22 -38.09 24.72
CA THR A 515 9.11 -38.06 23.77
C THR A 515 8.68 -39.48 23.38
N ALA A 516 9.65 -40.39 23.17
CA ALA A 516 9.37 -41.80 22.93
C ALA A 516 8.63 -42.47 24.11
N GLU A 517 9.05 -42.23 25.35
CA GLU A 517 8.33 -42.72 26.54
C GLU A 517 6.90 -42.17 26.61
N SER A 518 6.71 -40.87 26.36
CA SER A 518 5.39 -40.24 26.33
C SER A 518 4.50 -40.87 25.25
N LEU A 519 5.05 -41.16 24.07
CA LEU A 519 4.34 -41.85 22.99
C LEU A 519 3.91 -43.27 23.40
N VAL A 520 4.76 -44.02 24.10
CA VAL A 520 4.39 -45.35 24.63
C VAL A 520 3.20 -45.23 25.59
N GLN A 521 3.22 -44.24 26.48
CA GLN A 521 2.11 -43.99 27.42
C GLN A 521 0.79 -43.60 26.71
N LEU A 522 0.89 -42.90 25.58
CA LEU A 522 -0.25 -42.53 24.74
C LEU A 522 -0.78 -43.68 23.87
N ARG A 523 -0.33 -44.92 24.08
CA ARG A 523 -0.72 -46.12 23.31
C ARG A 523 -0.33 -46.10 21.84
N THR A 524 0.79 -45.46 21.51
CA THR A 524 1.33 -45.41 20.14
C THR A 524 1.52 -46.80 19.53
N VAL A 525 1.98 -47.78 20.32
CA VAL A 525 2.21 -49.17 19.86
C VAL A 525 0.94 -49.80 19.29
N HIS A 526 -0.20 -49.61 19.96
CA HIS A 526 -1.51 -50.08 19.48
C HIS A 526 -1.87 -49.46 18.12
N GLY A 527 -1.69 -48.15 17.99
CA GLY A 527 -1.97 -47.41 16.76
C GLY A 527 -1.03 -47.79 15.62
N LEU A 528 0.26 -48.02 15.90
CA LEU A 528 1.23 -48.44 14.88
C LEU A 528 0.91 -49.84 14.36
N LEU A 529 0.57 -50.79 15.24
CA LEU A 529 0.08 -52.11 14.82
C LEU A 529 -1.19 -51.98 13.96
N PHE A 530 -2.13 -51.12 14.35
CA PHE A 530 -3.33 -50.86 13.55
C PHE A 530 -2.99 -50.33 12.14
N ALA A 531 -2.08 -49.34 12.06
CA ALA A 531 -1.65 -48.77 10.78
C ALA A 531 -0.85 -49.76 9.92
N MET A 532 -0.05 -50.65 10.54
CA MET A 532 0.62 -51.76 9.84
C MET A 532 -0.36 -52.74 9.18
N GLY A 533 -1.53 -52.94 9.79
CA GLY A 533 -2.58 -53.79 9.24
C GLY A 533 -3.43 -53.11 8.14
N ASN A 534 -3.16 -51.85 7.79
CA ASN A 534 -3.92 -51.14 6.76
C ASN A 534 -3.52 -51.56 5.33
N THR A 535 -4.13 -52.64 4.83
CA THR A 535 -3.88 -53.17 3.48
C THR A 535 -4.32 -52.25 2.35
N LEU A 536 -5.03 -51.16 2.64
CA LEU A 536 -5.48 -50.18 1.64
C LEU A 536 -4.42 -49.14 1.30
N HIS A 537 -3.32 -49.05 2.07
CA HIS A 537 -2.26 -48.10 1.81
C HIS A 537 -0.87 -48.60 2.26
N ALA A 538 -0.06 -49.02 1.28
CA ALA A 538 1.28 -49.58 1.51
C ALA A 538 2.21 -48.64 2.31
N ASP A 539 2.24 -47.34 2.02
CA ASP A 539 3.10 -46.41 2.78
C ASP A 539 2.70 -46.30 4.25
N SER A 540 1.41 -46.34 4.60
CA SER A 540 0.97 -46.37 6.01
C SER A 540 1.54 -47.59 6.72
N GLN A 541 1.53 -48.76 6.05
CA GLN A 541 2.08 -49.98 6.61
C GLN A 541 3.59 -49.88 6.79
N ARG A 542 4.29 -49.37 5.78
CA ARG A 542 5.74 -49.17 5.79
C ARG A 542 6.19 -48.22 6.90
N GLN A 543 5.62 -47.02 6.95
CA GLN A 543 6.00 -46.02 7.96
C GLN A 543 5.69 -46.51 9.37
N ALA A 544 4.56 -47.21 9.56
CA ALA A 544 4.21 -47.78 10.85
C ALA A 544 5.15 -48.92 11.27
N GLY A 545 5.56 -49.79 10.34
CA GLY A 545 6.54 -50.85 10.59
C GLY A 545 7.89 -50.32 11.03
N ILE A 546 8.43 -49.33 10.30
CA ILE A 546 9.70 -48.66 10.62
C ILE A 546 9.63 -47.97 11.99
N ALA A 547 8.53 -47.29 12.30
CA ALA A 547 8.34 -46.63 13.58
C ALA A 547 8.20 -47.65 14.73
N LEU A 548 7.46 -48.74 14.52
CA LEU A 548 7.26 -49.79 15.52
C LEU A 548 8.57 -50.52 15.83
N GLU A 549 9.38 -50.79 14.82
CA GLU A 549 10.67 -51.47 14.98
C GLU A 549 11.58 -50.70 15.93
N PHE A 550 11.60 -49.37 15.83
CA PHE A 550 12.33 -48.53 16.78
C PHE A 550 11.87 -48.78 18.22
N PHE A 551 10.57 -48.72 18.51
CA PHE A 551 10.07 -48.96 19.86
C PHE A 551 10.36 -50.38 20.37
N VAL A 552 10.22 -51.38 19.50
CA VAL A 552 10.48 -52.79 19.82
C VAL A 552 11.96 -53.04 20.14
N ARG A 553 12.88 -52.36 19.44
CA ARG A 553 14.32 -52.44 19.71
C ARG A 553 14.73 -51.63 20.94
N SER A 554 14.07 -50.51 21.19
CA SER A 554 14.44 -49.58 22.27
C SER A 554 13.86 -49.94 23.64
N TYR A 555 12.68 -50.59 23.68
CA TYR A 555 11.96 -50.84 24.93
C TYR A 555 11.62 -52.33 25.08
N PRO A 556 12.26 -53.07 26.01
CA PRO A 556 12.00 -54.49 26.23
C PRO A 556 10.54 -54.82 26.52
N LEU A 557 9.85 -53.99 27.31
CA LEU A 557 8.42 -54.19 27.60
C LEU A 557 7.53 -54.05 26.35
N VAL A 558 7.91 -53.17 25.41
CA VAL A 558 7.22 -53.06 24.11
C VAL A 558 7.51 -54.32 23.29
N ASN A 559 8.76 -54.80 23.28
CA ASN A 559 9.18 -56.01 22.59
C ASN A 559 8.30 -57.22 22.93
N ASP A 560 8.18 -57.51 24.22
CA ASP A 560 7.41 -58.66 24.73
C ASP A 560 5.94 -58.58 24.31
N ARG A 561 5.33 -57.38 24.42
CA ARG A 561 3.91 -57.17 24.09
C ARG A 561 3.61 -57.22 22.61
N VAL A 562 4.54 -56.74 21.78
CA VAL A 562 4.41 -56.81 20.33
C VAL A 562 4.60 -58.26 19.86
N ARG A 563 5.57 -58.99 20.44
CA ARG A 563 5.77 -60.42 20.16
C ARG A 563 4.56 -61.26 20.58
N GLU A 564 3.97 -60.99 21.73
CA GLU A 564 2.73 -61.62 22.19
C GLU A 564 1.56 -61.38 21.22
N ALA A 565 1.45 -60.17 20.67
CA ALA A 565 0.38 -59.80 19.74
C ALA A 565 0.54 -60.39 18.33
N LEU A 566 1.77 -60.48 17.83
CA LEU A 566 2.07 -60.98 16.48
C LEU A 566 2.18 -62.52 16.44
N GLY A 567 2.64 -63.13 17.53
CA GLY A 567 3.09 -64.53 17.54
C GLY A 567 4.51 -64.68 17.00
N ASP A 568 5.22 -65.73 17.42
CA ASP A 568 6.66 -65.88 17.18
C ASP A 568 7.07 -65.82 15.70
N THR A 569 6.36 -66.55 14.84
CA THR A 569 6.70 -66.62 13.40
C THR A 569 6.50 -65.28 12.69
N PHE A 570 5.40 -64.59 12.98
CA PHE A 570 5.09 -63.30 12.36
C PHE A 570 5.98 -62.19 12.92
N TYR A 571 6.36 -62.28 14.19
CA TYR A 571 7.32 -61.38 14.82
C TYR A 571 8.73 -61.50 14.22
N GLU A 572 9.22 -62.72 13.94
CA GLU A 572 10.53 -62.91 13.29
C GLU A 572 10.55 -62.31 11.87
N GLU A 573 9.47 -62.45 11.11
CA GLU A 573 9.31 -61.81 9.80
C GLU A 573 9.32 -60.28 9.91
N PHE A 574 8.59 -59.72 10.88
CA PHE A 574 8.60 -58.30 11.18
C PHE A 574 10.00 -57.77 11.52
N MET A 575 10.75 -58.46 12.40
CA MET A 575 12.07 -58.01 12.83
C MET A 575 13.14 -58.11 11.74
N SER A 576 12.93 -58.96 10.73
CA SER A 576 13.86 -59.10 9.60
C SER A 576 13.61 -58.08 8.49
N HIS A 577 12.35 -57.68 8.26
CA HIS A 577 11.94 -56.86 7.12
C HIS A 577 10.82 -55.85 7.46
N SER A 578 10.98 -55.06 8.52
CA SER A 578 9.93 -54.15 9.03
C SER A 578 9.39 -53.15 7.98
N ASP A 579 10.19 -52.79 6.99
CA ASP A 579 9.87 -51.81 5.95
C ASP A 579 9.32 -52.42 4.65
N THR A 580 9.36 -53.74 4.49
CA THR A 580 8.82 -54.44 3.30
C THR A 580 7.83 -55.56 3.63
N MET A 581 7.60 -55.83 4.92
CA MET A 581 6.69 -56.86 5.42
C MET A 581 5.28 -56.79 4.82
N TYR A 582 4.79 -55.60 4.49
CA TYR A 582 3.46 -55.42 3.89
C TYR A 582 3.31 -56.09 2.52
N VAL A 583 4.41 -56.36 1.80
CA VAL A 583 4.37 -56.98 0.46
C VAL A 583 3.84 -58.42 0.51
N ASN A 584 4.12 -59.15 1.60
CA ASN A 584 3.74 -60.56 1.76
C ASN A 584 2.66 -60.78 2.83
N MET A 585 2.06 -59.69 3.34
CA MET A 585 1.13 -59.77 4.46
C MET A 585 -0.20 -60.42 4.05
N THR A 586 -0.57 -61.49 4.74
CA THR A 586 -1.86 -62.17 4.52
C THR A 586 -3.02 -61.36 5.12
N ALA A 587 -4.24 -61.57 4.61
CA ALA A 587 -5.44 -60.93 5.15
C ALA A 587 -5.68 -61.26 6.63
N ILE A 588 -5.31 -62.46 7.07
CA ILE A 588 -5.43 -62.91 8.47
C ILE A 588 -4.45 -62.13 9.35
N GLN A 589 -3.19 -62.01 8.92
CA GLN A 589 -2.17 -61.23 9.63
C GLN A 589 -2.56 -59.74 9.73
N ALA A 590 -3.11 -59.17 8.65
CA ALA A 590 -3.64 -57.80 8.67
C ALA A 590 -4.81 -57.65 9.66
N ASP A 591 -5.73 -58.61 9.73
CA ASP A 591 -6.85 -58.57 10.67
C ASP A 591 -6.38 -58.68 12.14
N VAL A 592 -5.39 -59.53 12.41
CA VAL A 592 -4.74 -59.63 13.74
C VAL A 592 -4.15 -58.29 14.16
N LEU A 593 -3.48 -57.59 13.25
CA LEU A 593 -2.90 -56.26 13.47
C LEU A 593 -3.98 -55.20 13.76
N VAL A 594 -5.05 -55.16 12.97
CA VAL A 594 -6.15 -54.18 13.13
C VAL A 594 -6.97 -54.45 14.42
N SER A 595 -7.16 -55.71 14.79
CA SER A 595 -7.94 -56.14 15.95
C SER A 595 -7.15 -56.23 17.25
N ASN A 596 -5.88 -55.81 17.25
CA ASN A 596 -4.98 -55.92 18.39
C ASN A 596 -5.52 -55.17 19.62
N LYS A 597 -5.18 -55.66 20.83
CA LYS A 597 -5.55 -55.03 22.12
C LYS A 597 -4.33 -54.62 22.94
N VAL A 598 -3.19 -54.41 22.27
CA VAL A 598 -1.94 -54.10 22.95
C VAL A 598 -2.10 -52.84 23.77
N ASN A 599 -1.81 -52.95 25.06
CA ASN A 599 -1.80 -51.83 25.99
C ASN A 599 -0.61 -52.04 26.92
N ILE A 600 0.22 -51.00 27.07
CA ILE A 600 1.42 -51.04 27.90
C ILE A 600 1.13 -50.17 29.12
N PRO A 601 0.63 -50.74 30.23
CA PRO A 601 0.36 -49.97 31.44
C PRO A 601 1.66 -49.50 32.09
N GLY A 602 1.75 -48.19 32.37
CA GLY A 602 2.68 -47.57 33.32
C GLY A 602 4.15 -47.96 33.19
N VAL A 603 4.88 -47.30 32.28
CA VAL A 603 6.35 -47.26 32.36
C VAL A 603 6.73 -46.34 33.52
N ILE A 604 7.01 -46.94 34.68
CA ILE A 604 7.76 -46.35 35.79
C ILE A 604 9.06 -47.17 35.90
N GLU A 605 10.16 -46.46 36.19
CA GLU A 605 11.54 -46.91 36.40
C GLU A 605 12.38 -47.13 35.12
N THR A 606 12.88 -46.02 34.57
CA THR A 606 14.23 -46.01 34.01
C THR A 606 15.22 -46.25 35.16
N LYS A 607 15.93 -47.38 35.13
CA LYS A 607 17.15 -47.55 35.94
C LYS A 607 18.20 -46.55 35.46
N GLU A 608 18.79 -45.89 36.47
CA GLU A 608 19.78 -44.80 36.43
C GLU A 608 20.82 -44.86 35.31
#